data_AF-A0A2M8NC48-F1
#
_entry.id   AF-A0A2M8NC48-F1
#
_cell.length_a   1.000
_cell.length_b   1.000
_cell.length_c   1.000
_cell.angle_alpha   90.00
_cell.angle_beta   90.00
_cell.angle_gamma   90.00
#
_symmetry.space_group_name_H-M   'P 1'
#
loop_
_entity.id
_entity.type
_entity.pdbx_description
1 polymer ?
#
loop_
_entity_poly.entity_id
_entity_poly.type
_entity_poly.pdbx_seq_one_letter_code
_entity_poly.pdbx_strand_id
1 'polypeptide(L)' 'VGHTIAVHDGRRHVPIYITENMIGHKLGEFAPTRTYRGHLVEKKKKK' A
#
# COMPACT_ATOMS: atom_id res chain seq x y z
N VAL A 1 9.18 -14.24 11.83
CA VAL A 1 9.42 -12.79 11.63
C VAL A 1 10.67 -12.63 10.75
N GLY A 2 10.80 -11.57 9.96
CA GLY A 2 12.01 -11.35 9.14
C GLY A 2 11.99 -11.95 7.71
N HIS A 3 10.81 -12.22 7.16
CA HIS A 3 10.64 -12.61 5.76
C HIS A 3 9.98 -11.46 4.98
N THR A 4 10.35 -11.32 3.71
CA THR A 4 9.69 -10.39 2.79
C THR A 4 8.57 -11.11 2.08
N ILE A 5 7.33 -10.67 2.28
CA ILE A 5 6.15 -11.21 1.60
C ILE A 5 5.68 -10.22 0.54
N ALA A 6 5.40 -10.74 -0.65
CA ALA A 6 4.83 -9.96 -1.74
C ALA A 6 3.31 -9.91 -1.59
N VAL A 7 2.77 -8.78 -1.11
CA VAL A 7 1.33 -8.57 -0.87
C VAL A 7 0.69 -7.89 -2.08
N HIS A 8 -0.45 -8.39 -2.55
CA HIS A 8 -1.14 -7.83 -3.71
C HIS A 8 -2.00 -6.62 -3.31
N ASP A 9 -1.72 -5.44 -3.89
CA ASP A 9 -2.44 -4.18 -3.62
C ASP A 9 -3.64 -3.93 -4.56
N GLY A 10 -3.95 -4.88 -5.44
CA GLY A 10 -4.99 -4.76 -6.47
C GLY A 10 -4.46 -4.37 -7.85
N ARG A 11 -3.20 -3.93 -7.96
CA ARG A 11 -2.53 -3.64 -9.23
C ARG A 11 -1.23 -4.41 -9.40
N ARG A 12 -0.47 -4.61 -8.31
CA ARG A 12 0.82 -5.29 -8.29
C ARG A 12 1.09 -5.93 -6.94
N HIS A 13 2.10 -6.80 -6.90
CA HIS A 13 2.63 -7.31 -5.64
C HIS A 13 3.69 -6.35 -5.09
N VAL A 14 3.47 -5.87 -3.87
CA VAL A 14 4.39 -5.00 -3.14
C VAL A 14 5.16 -5.85 -2.13
N PRO A 15 6.51 -5.88 -2.18
CA PRO A 15 7.31 -6.61 -1.21
C PRO A 15 7.32 -5.86 0.14
N ILE A 16 6.84 -6.50 1.19
CA ILE A 16 6.78 -5.97 2.56
C ILE A 16 7.61 -6.87 3.47
N TYR A 17 8.56 -6.28 4.19
CA TYR A 17 9.36 -6.98 5.20
C TYR A 17 8.60 -7.04 6.53
N ILE A 18 8.39 -8.23 7.08
CA ILE A 18 7.60 -8.42 8.30
C ILE A 18 8.46 -8.17 9.55
N THR A 19 8.02 -7.20 10.35
CA THR A 19 8.55 -6.88 11.69
C THR A 19 7.64 -7.40 12.80
N GLU A 20 8.13 -7.47 14.04
CA GLU A 20 7.38 -8.01 15.19
C GLU A 20 6.14 -7.17 15.53
N ASN A 21 6.21 -5.87 15.30
CA ASN A 21 5.09 -4.94 15.54
C ASN A 21 3.91 -5.15 14.59
N MET A 22 4.05 -5.99 13.56
CA MET A 22 2.98 -6.33 12.61
C MET A 22 2.20 -7.60 13.03
N ILE A 23 2.59 -8.26 14.12
CA ILE A 23 1.91 -9.46 14.63
C ILE A 23 0.51 -9.07 15.14
N GLY A 24 -0.52 -9.78 14.69
CA GLY A 24 -1.93 -9.49 15.01
C GLY A 24 -2.65 -8.58 14.00
N HIS A 25 -1.91 -7.98 13.07
CA HIS A 25 -2.47 -7.18 11.98
C HIS A 25 -2.67 -7.99 10.69
N LYS A 26 -3.54 -7.49 9.80
CA LYS A 26 -3.73 -8.10 8.48
C LYS A 26 -2.72 -7.55 7.48
N LEU A 27 -2.18 -8.42 6.63
CA LEU A 27 -1.21 -8.04 5.59
C LEU A 27 -1.74 -6.95 4.65
N GLY A 28 -3.05 -6.91 4.41
CA GLY A 28 -3.69 -5.89 3.58
C GLY A 28 -3.67 -4.46 4.16
N GLU A 29 -3.44 -4.30 5.46
CA GLU A 29 -3.31 -2.97 6.10
C GLU A 29 -2.00 -2.28 5.70
N PHE A 30 -0.99 -3.07 5.32
CA PHE A 30 0.33 -2.57 4.96
C PHE A 30 0.50 -2.34 3.45
N ALA A 31 -0.51 -2.68 2.63
CA ALA A 31 -0.52 -2.51 1.19
C ALA A 31 -1.64 -1.53 0.76
N PRO A 32 -1.33 -0.25 0.47
CA PRO A 32 -2.35 0.73 0.09
C PRO A 32 -2.97 0.41 -1.27
N THR A 33 -4.29 0.20 -1.32
CA THR A 33 -4.99 -0.25 -2.55
C THR A 33 -5.46 0.88 -3.47
N ARG A 34 -5.62 2.11 -2.94
CA ARG A 34 -6.05 3.29 -3.71
C ARG A 34 -5.22 4.51 -3.31
N THR A 35 -4.59 5.17 -4.27
CA THR A 35 -3.99 6.50 -4.06
C THR A 35 -5.09 7.55 -4.14
N TYR A 36 -5.61 7.98 -2.99
CA TYR A 36 -6.51 9.12 -2.90
C TYR A 36 -5.72 10.41 -3.16
N ARG A 37 -6.08 11.16 -4.21
CA ARG A 37 -5.40 12.41 -4.61
C ARG A 37 -6.10 13.68 -4.10
N GLY A 38 -6.99 13.54 -3.11
CA GLY A 38 -7.86 14.62 -2.64
C GLY A 38 -9.18 14.71 -3.41
N HIS A 39 -10.10 15.54 -2.91
CA HIS A 39 -11.30 15.95 -3.63
C HIS A 39 -10.89 16.88 -4.77
N LEU A 40 -10.72 16.31 -5.97
CA LEU A 40 -10.22 17.02 -7.16
C LEU A 40 -11.16 18.18 -7.53
N VAL A 41 -10.82 19.41 -7.11
CA VAL A 41 -11.18 20.60 -7.89
C VAL A 41 -10.14 20.65 -9.00
N GLU A 42 -10.48 20.13 -10.18
CA GLU A 42 -9.57 20.06 -11.33
C GLU A 42 -8.99 21.45 -11.67
N LYS A 43 -7.78 21.75 -11.20
CA LYS A 43 -6.91 22.71 -11.90
C LYS A 43 -5.89 21.89 -12.68
N LYS A 44 -6.29 21.54 -13.91
CA LYS A 44 -5.40 21.01 -14.95
C LYS A 44 -4.08 21.81 -14.95
N LYS A 45 -2.98 21.16 -14.60
CA LYS A 45 -1.66 21.52 -15.11
C LYS A 45 -1.20 20.39 -16.00
N LYS A 46 -1.55 20.50 -17.29
CA LYS A 46 -0.79 19.83 -18.35
C LYS A 46 0.57 20.50 -18.42
N LYS A 47 1.63 19.70 -18.46
CA LYS A 47 2.95 20.12 -18.92
C LYS A 47 2.96 20.06 -20.45
#